data_AF-A0A483CT96-F1
#
_entry.id   AF-A0A483CT96-F1
#
_cell.length_a   1.000
_cell.length_b   1.000
_cell.length_c   1.000
_cell.angle_alpha   90.00
_cell.angle_beta   90.00
_cell.angle_gamma   90.00
#
_symmetry.space_group_name_H-M   'P 1'
#
loop_
_entity.id
_entity.type
_entity.pdbx_description
1 polymer ?
#
loop_
_entity_poly.entity_id
_entity_poly.type
_entity_poly.pdbx_seq_one_letter_code
_entity_poly.pdbx_strand_id
1 'polypeptide(L)' 'MDLEFPRYEHDPALGVTEIEFVARFTGAIPSRQEILAELALVSGADPASIDLGRLRPRARRGEVRGSARITERR' A
#
# COMPACT_ATOMS: atom_id res chain seq x y z
N MET A 1 5.51 -3.74 -10.92
CA MET A 1 5.08 -2.47 -10.29
C MET A 1 6.13 -2.11 -9.27
N ASP A 2 6.35 -0.83 -9.00
CA ASP A 2 7.32 -0.39 -7.99
C ASP A 2 6.59 0.42 -6.91
N LEU A 3 6.87 0.18 -5.63
CA LEU A 3 6.24 0.87 -4.50
C LEU A 3 7.27 1.76 -3.81
N GLU A 4 6.98 3.06 -3.80
CA GLU A 4 7.69 4.02 -2.95
C GLU A 4 6.85 4.31 -1.71
N PHE A 5 7.48 4.44 -0.55
CA PHE A 5 6.81 4.73 0.72
C PHE A 5 7.24 6.10 1.28
N PRO A 6 6.65 7.21 0.81
CA PRO A 6 6.94 8.54 1.34
C PRO A 6 6.74 8.66 2.85
N ARG A 7 5.83 7.87 3.42
CA ARG A 7 5.62 7.77 4.87
C ARG A 7 5.44 6.31 5.26
N TYR A 8 6.19 5.89 6.26
CA TYR A 8 6.06 4.60 6.91
C TYR A 8 6.22 4.82 8.41
N GLU A 9 5.13 4.66 9.15
CA GLU A 9 5.09 4.89 10.59
C GLU A 9 4.57 3.65 11.29
N HIS A 10 5.39 3.07 12.15
CA HIS A 10 5.06 1.86 12.91
C HIS A 10 4.86 2.22 14.38
N ASP A 11 3.67 1.96 14.89
CA ASP A 11 3.32 2.08 16.30
C ASP A 11 3.23 0.68 16.94
N PRO A 12 4.28 0.23 17.65
CA PRO A 12 4.30 -1.07 18.29
C PRO A 12 3.38 -1.14 19.52
N ALA A 13 2.98 -0.02 20.11
CA ALA A 13 2.08 0.01 21.25
C ALA A 13 0.64 -0.28 20.83
N LEU A 14 0.27 0.16 19.62
CA LEU A 14 -1.04 -0.08 19.02
C LEU A 14 -1.06 -1.30 18.08
N GLY A 15 0.10 -1.83 17.68
CA GLY A 15 0.21 -2.89 16.68
C GLY A 15 -0.28 -2.44 15.31
N VAL A 16 -0.03 -1.16 14.98
CA VAL A 16 -0.52 -0.52 13.75
C VAL A 16 0.65 0.05 12.98
N THR A 17 0.67 -0.17 11.68
CA THR A 17 1.58 0.50 10.74
C THR A 17 0.78 1.34 9.77
N GLU A 18 1.04 2.64 9.72
CA GLU A 18 0.47 3.56 8.75
C GLU A 18 1.45 3.83 7.60
N ILE A 19 0.97 3.68 6.38
CA ILE A 19 1.78 3.75 5.18
C ILE A 19 1.12 4.74 4.21
N GLU A 20 1.88 5.71 3.74
CA GLU A 20 1.57 6.40 2.48
C GLU A 20 2.46 5.82 1.39
N PHE A 21 1.88 5.50 0.24
CA PHE A 21 2.61 4.87 -0.85
C PHE A 21 2.33 5.52 -2.21
N VAL A 22 3.30 5.34 -3.11
CA VAL A 22 3.20 5.66 -4.53
C VAL A 22 3.55 4.39 -5.31
N ALA A 23 2.54 3.82 -5.98
CA ALA A 23 2.70 2.66 -6.85
C ALA A 23 2.96 3.12 -8.28
N ARG A 24 4.19 2.93 -8.78
CA ARG A 24 4.57 3.22 -10.16
C ARG A 24 4.31 2.02 -11.06
N PHE A 25 3.66 2.26 -12.18
CA PHE A 25 3.26 1.24 -13.14
C PHE A 25 3.54 1.67 -14.57
N THR A 26 3.79 0.67 -15.42
CA THR A 26 3.90 0.84 -16.87
C THR A 26 2.71 0.13 -17.53
N GLY A 27 2.01 0.81 -18.43
CA GLY A 27 0.85 0.23 -19.12
C GLY A 27 -0.46 0.46 -18.36
N ALA A 28 -1.19 -0.63 -18.07
CA ALA A 28 -2.50 -0.55 -17.42
C ALA A 28 -2.40 -0.07 -15.97
N ILE A 29 -3.42 0.68 -15.52
CA ILE A 29 -3.53 1.09 -14.12
C ILE A 29 -3.74 -0.17 -13.26
N PRO A 30 -2.90 -0.43 -12.25
CA PRO A 30 -3.05 -1.59 -11.40
C PRO A 30 -4.37 -1.52 -10.62
N SER A 31 -5.01 -2.67 -10.50
CA SER A 31 -6.21 -2.84 -9.71
C SER A 31 -5.91 -2.72 -8.21
N ARG A 32 -6.97 -2.51 -7.43
CA ARG A 32 -6.86 -2.50 -5.97
C ARG A 32 -6.29 -3.81 -5.40
N GLN A 33 -6.64 -4.95 -6.01
CA GLN A 33 -6.15 -6.26 -5.58
C GLN A 33 -4.67 -6.43 -5.87
N GLU A 34 -4.18 -5.98 -7.04
CA GLU A 34 -2.75 -6.00 -7.35
C GLU A 34 -1.93 -5.13 -6.39
N ILE A 35 -2.42 -3.94 -6.07
CA ILE A 35 -1.78 -3.05 -5.07
C ILE A 35 -1.76 -3.71 -3.68
N LEU A 36 -2.86 -4.33 -3.27
CA LEU A 36 -2.95 -5.03 -1.99
C LEU A 36 -1.96 -6.20 -1.91
N ALA A 37 -1.90 -7.02 -2.96
CA ALA A 37 -1.01 -8.16 -3.05
C ALA A 37 0.47 -7.74 -2.98
N GLU A 38 0.84 -6.66 -3.67
CA GLU A 38 2.19 -6.11 -3.62
C GLU A 38 2.53 -5.55 -2.23
N LEU A 39 1.59 -4.83 -1.58
CA LEU A 39 1.78 -4.34 -0.22
C LEU A 39 1.96 -5.49 0.79
N ALA A 40 1.17 -6.56 0.67
CA ALA A 40 1.32 -7.75 1.51
C ALA A 40 2.67 -8.43 1.30
N LEU A 41 3.11 -8.55 0.04
CA LEU A 41 4.41 -9.12 -0.30
C LEU A 41 5.56 -8.32 0.33
N VAL A 42 5.55 -6.99 0.18
CA VAL A 42 6.64 -6.12 0.64
C VAL A 42 6.65 -5.96 2.17
N SER A 43 5.47 -5.89 2.79
CA SER A 43 5.37 -5.75 4.25
C SER A 43 5.46 -7.07 5.02
N GLY A 44 5.26 -8.21 4.35
CA GLY A 44 5.14 -9.53 4.99
C GLY A 44 3.85 -9.72 5.79
N ALA A 45 2.92 -8.77 5.73
CA ALA A 45 1.65 -8.84 6.44
C ALA A 45 0.62 -9.70 5.69
N ASP A 46 -0.32 -10.29 6.44
CA ASP A 46 -1.49 -10.95 5.86
C ASP A 46 -2.33 -9.92 5.08
N PRO A 47 -2.69 -10.16 3.80
CA PRO A 47 -3.58 -9.28 3.06
C PRO A 47 -4.88 -8.93 3.79
N ALA A 48 -5.39 -9.82 4.64
CA ALA A 48 -6.60 -9.59 5.44
C ALA A 48 -6.38 -8.58 6.60
N SER A 49 -5.13 -8.28 6.94
CA SER A 49 -4.76 -7.34 7.99
C SER A 49 -4.39 -5.94 7.46
N ILE A 50 -4.40 -5.78 6.13
CA ILE A 50 -4.10 -4.53 5.43
C ILE A 50 -5.41 -3.86 5.01
N ASP A 51 -5.71 -2.71 5.62
CA ASP A 51 -6.77 -1.83 5.17
C ASP A 51 -6.23 -0.81 4.18
N LEU A 52 -6.63 -0.96 2.91
CA LEU A 52 -6.28 -0.02 1.86
C LEU A 52 -7.18 1.21 1.91
N GLY A 53 -6.57 2.37 2.11
CA GLY A 53 -7.23 3.66 2.00
C GLY A 53 -7.65 4.01 0.57
N ARG A 54 -7.95 5.29 0.36
CA ARG A 54 -8.49 5.78 -0.90
C ARG A 54 -7.40 5.98 -1.94
N LEU A 55 -7.42 5.18 -3.02
CA LEU A 55 -6.47 5.27 -4.13
C LEU A 55 -6.71 6.54 -4.99
N ARG A 56 -5.62 7.11 -5.51
CA ARG A 56 -5.61 8.24 -6.45
C ARG A 56 -4.76 7.88 -7.67
N PRO A 57 -5.38 7.30 -8.72
CA PRO A 57 -4.68 7.04 -9.96
C PRO A 57 -4.28 8.34 -10.66
N ARG A 58 -3.05 8.41 -11.15
CA ARG A 58 -2.52 9.47 -12.00
C ARG A 58 -1.95 8.86 -13.27
N ALA A 59 -2.86 8.40 -14.14
CA ALA A 59 -2.52 7.64 -15.35
C ALA A 59 -1.45 8.29 -16.24
N ARG A 60 -1.53 9.62 -16.45
CA ARG A 60 -0.55 10.38 -17.26
C ARG A 60 0.88 10.38 -16.68
N ARG A 61 1.03 10.05 -15.40
CA ARG A 61 2.31 9.98 -14.69
C ARG A 61 2.76 8.54 -14.40
N GLY A 62 1.94 7.54 -14.74
CA GLY A 62 2.23 6.14 -14.43
C GLY A 62 2.31 5.86 -12.93
N GLU A 63 1.55 6.58 -12.09
CA GLU A 63 1.57 6.41 -10.63
C GLU A 63 0.16 6.30 -10.04
N VAL A 64 -0.02 5.49 -9.00
CA VAL A 64 -1.18 5.49 -8.11
C VAL A 64 -0.71 5.88 -6.72
N ARG A 65 -1.29 6.94 -6.14
CA ARG A 65 -1.01 7.29 -4.74
C ARG A 65 -2.07 6.72 -3.84
N GLY A 66 -1.69 6.25 -2.66
CA GLY A 66 -2.62 5.70 -1.70
C GLY A 66 -2.08 5.74 -0.29
N SER A 67 -2.94 5.35 0.64
CA SER A 67 -2.56 5.04 2.00
C SER A 67 -2.98 3.61 2.33
N ALA A 68 -2.29 2.99 3.27
CA ALA A 68 -2.65 1.70 3.84
C ALA A 68 -2.43 1.75 5.34
N ARG A 69 -3.25 0.98 6.08
CA ARG A 69 -3.05 0.71 7.49
C ARG A 69 -2.91 -0.80 7.66
N ILE A 70 -1.80 -1.24 8.24
CA ILE A 70 -1.57 -2.64 8.57
C ILE A 70 -1.84 -2.80 10.06
N THR A 71 -2.71 -3.74 10.43
CA THR A 71 -2.93 -4.11 11.82
C THR A 71 -2.27 -5.47 12.06
N GLU A 72 -1.40 -5.55 13.07
CA GLU A 72 -0.83 -6.83 13.47
C GLU A 72 -1.90 -7.63 14.22
N ARG A 73 -2.32 -8.77 13.65
CA ARG A 73 -3.10 -9.74 14.41
C ARG A 73 -2.11 -10.64 15.14
N ARG A 74 -2.06 -10.52 16.47
CA ARG A 74 -1.43 -11.51 17.35
C ARG A 74 -2.30 -12.75 17.49
#